data_AF-X1FPQ8-F1
#
_entry.id   AF-X1FPQ8-F1
#
_cell.length_a   1.000
_cell.length_b   1.000
_cell.length_c   1.000
_cell.angle_alpha   90.00
_cell.angle_beta   90.00
_cell.angle_gamma   90.00
#
_symmetry.space_group_name_H-M   'P 1'
#
loop_
_entity.id
_entity.type
_entity.pdbx_description
1 polymer ?
#
loop_
_entity_poly.entity_id
_entity_poly.type
_entity_poly.pdbx_seq_one_letter_code
_entity_poly.pdbx_strand_id
1 'polypeptide(L)'
;KRRIAADILGKSYSRKAVTPLIISLRDKDEDVRLIAAKALGKLKVKGAIEYIISLFKDFPEEKCPIVADILIDYGEEAVPSITKALDSIDLKTRFWSVRALSEINIINEKFNYKTLEEKLLELLEDEDDRVRAYGVVSLAKIGSQDKVGSILKLLKDRSEIVRSKAAIALGILRNSEAIETLIESLSDRCWDVNYASSKALMEFSGQVEDRLKENLKNPKNIVRKRCKEILEEILLQKKLGENDLA
;
A
#
# COMPACT_ATOMS: atom_id res chain seq x y z
N LYS A 1 -13.40 6.16 34.05
CA LYS A 1 -12.83 5.04 34.85
C LYS A 1 -12.47 3.83 33.98
N ARG A 2 -13.40 3.28 33.17
CA ARG A 2 -13.11 2.12 32.28
C ARG A 2 -12.04 2.37 31.22
N ARG A 3 -12.03 3.56 30.60
CA ARG A 3 -10.97 4.03 29.68
C ARG A 3 -9.55 3.90 30.26
N ILE A 4 -9.37 4.40 31.48
CA ILE A 4 -8.09 4.37 32.21
C ILE A 4 -7.72 2.93 32.59
N ALA A 5 -8.69 2.10 32.98
CA ALA A 5 -8.46 0.69 33.29
C ALA A 5 -7.97 -0.09 32.05
N ALA A 6 -8.58 0.12 30.88
CA ALA A 6 -8.14 -0.52 29.64
C ALA A 6 -6.72 -0.07 29.24
N ASP A 7 -6.39 1.20 29.39
CA ASP A 7 -5.04 1.73 29.12
C ASP A 7 -3.98 1.15 30.07
N ILE A 8 -4.28 1.11 31.37
CA ILE A 8 -3.41 0.49 32.39
C ILE A 8 -3.21 -1.00 32.10
N LEU A 9 -4.28 -1.71 31.74
CA LEU A 9 -4.22 -3.13 31.39
C LEU A 9 -3.37 -3.38 30.14
N GLY A 10 -3.48 -2.53 29.11
CA GLY A 10 -2.63 -2.61 27.93
C GLY A 10 -1.16 -2.34 28.22
N LYS A 11 -0.86 -1.38 29.11
CA LYS A 11 0.50 -1.07 29.56
C LYS A 11 1.11 -2.14 30.48
N SER A 12 0.28 -2.99 31.08
CA SER A 12 0.75 -4.03 32.00
C SER A 12 1.44 -5.20 31.29
N TYR A 13 1.32 -5.32 29.96
CA TYR A 13 1.81 -6.44 29.14
C TYR A 13 1.44 -7.85 29.67
N SER A 14 0.45 -7.93 30.56
CA SER A 14 0.10 -9.15 31.25
C SER A 14 -0.90 -9.95 30.43
N ARG A 15 -0.63 -11.25 30.22
CA ARG A 15 -1.63 -12.16 29.62
C ARG A 15 -2.95 -12.20 30.39
N LYS A 16 -2.94 -11.88 31.70
CA LYS A 16 -4.15 -11.77 32.52
C LYS A 16 -5.06 -10.61 32.09
N ALA A 17 -4.53 -9.62 31.36
CA ALA A 17 -5.30 -8.51 30.81
C ALA A 17 -6.09 -8.89 29.54
N VAL A 18 -5.75 -10.00 28.87
CA VAL A 18 -6.36 -10.38 27.57
C VAL A 18 -7.87 -10.55 27.68
N THR A 19 -8.35 -11.33 28.66
CA THR A 19 -9.80 -11.58 28.80
C THR A 19 -10.60 -10.30 29.12
N PRO A 20 -10.20 -9.46 30.10
CA PRO A 20 -10.85 -8.17 30.32
C PRO A 20 -10.83 -7.24 29.10
N LEU A 21 -9.74 -7.23 28.33
CA LEU A 21 -9.63 -6.43 27.12
C LEU A 21 -10.56 -6.93 26.02
N ILE A 22 -10.66 -8.25 25.82
CA ILE A 22 -11.62 -8.86 24.88
C ILE A 22 -13.07 -8.49 25.25
N ILE A 23 -13.41 -8.47 26.54
CA ILE A 23 -14.74 -8.02 26.99
C ILE A 23 -14.94 -6.53 26.68
N SER A 24 -13.89 -5.71 26.87
CA SER A 24 -13.92 -4.26 26.62
C SER A 24 -14.08 -3.90 25.15
N LEU A 25 -13.78 -4.81 24.23
CA LEU A 25 -14.12 -4.66 22.80
C LEU A 25 -15.62 -4.56 22.58
N ARG A 26 -16.48 -4.97 23.52
CA ARG A 26 -17.95 -4.84 23.38
C ARG A 26 -18.52 -3.68 24.19
N ASP A 27 -17.68 -2.77 24.71
CA ASP A 27 -18.17 -1.61 25.48
C ASP A 27 -19.00 -0.67 24.58
N LYS A 28 -20.03 -0.06 25.15
CA LYS A 28 -20.87 0.93 24.47
C LYS A 28 -20.07 2.16 24.02
N ASP A 29 -19.01 2.49 24.77
CA ASP A 29 -18.13 3.62 24.49
C ASP A 29 -17.06 3.21 23.47
N GLU A 30 -17.08 3.85 22.31
CA GLU A 30 -16.13 3.60 21.22
C GLU A 30 -14.67 3.90 21.60
N ASP A 31 -14.41 4.85 22.51
CA ASP A 31 -13.05 5.11 22.98
C ASP A 31 -12.52 3.95 23.83
N VAL A 32 -13.41 3.32 24.61
CA VAL A 32 -13.06 2.11 25.37
C VAL A 32 -12.76 0.96 24.42
N ARG A 33 -13.56 0.78 23.37
CA ARG A 33 -13.32 -0.24 22.34
C ARG A 33 -11.99 -0.01 21.62
N LEU A 34 -11.69 1.23 21.24
CA LEU A 34 -10.44 1.59 20.56
C LEU A 34 -9.21 1.34 21.44
N ILE A 35 -9.25 1.70 22.73
CA ILE A 35 -8.14 1.43 23.66
C ILE A 35 -7.96 -0.07 23.86
N ALA A 36 -9.06 -0.82 23.99
CA ALA A 36 -8.99 -2.28 24.08
C ALA A 36 -8.35 -2.89 22.82
N ALA A 37 -8.74 -2.43 21.63
CA ALA A 37 -8.14 -2.84 20.37
C ALA A 37 -6.64 -2.54 20.31
N LYS A 38 -6.22 -1.32 20.67
CA LYS A 38 -4.80 -0.93 20.75
C LYS A 38 -4.01 -1.82 21.72
N ALA A 39 -4.57 -2.06 22.90
CA ALA A 39 -3.95 -2.90 23.90
C ALA A 39 -3.78 -4.35 23.42
N LEU A 40 -4.80 -4.91 22.77
CA LEU A 40 -4.73 -6.26 22.20
C LEU A 40 -3.73 -6.33 21.03
N GLY A 41 -3.63 -5.27 20.21
CA GLY A 41 -2.60 -5.13 19.18
C GLY A 41 -1.19 -5.18 19.73
N LYS A 42 -0.90 -4.40 20.77
CA LYS A 42 0.40 -4.44 21.48
C LYS A 42 0.70 -5.81 22.09
N LEU A 43 -0.34 -6.54 22.51
CA LEU A 43 -0.22 -7.90 23.04
C LEU A 43 -0.20 -8.99 21.94
N LYS A 44 -0.35 -8.61 20.67
CA LYS A 44 -0.40 -9.51 19.50
C LYS A 44 -1.42 -10.65 19.65
N VAL A 45 -2.61 -10.32 20.17
CA VAL A 45 -3.68 -11.31 20.39
C VAL A 45 -4.40 -11.61 19.06
N LYS A 46 -3.99 -12.70 18.39
CA LYS A 46 -4.53 -13.11 17.07
C LYS A 46 -6.05 -13.17 17.01
N GLY A 47 -6.70 -13.66 18.07
CA GLY A 47 -8.16 -13.74 18.16
C GLY A 47 -8.88 -12.38 18.18
N ALA A 48 -8.17 -11.26 18.31
CA ALA A 48 -8.74 -9.92 18.28
C ALA A 48 -8.79 -9.32 16.86
N ILE A 49 -8.08 -9.88 15.89
CA ILE A 49 -7.87 -9.26 14.57
C ILE A 49 -9.20 -9.05 13.83
N GLU A 50 -10.07 -10.07 13.76
CA GLU A 50 -11.38 -9.94 13.08
C GLU A 50 -12.26 -8.87 13.74
N TYR A 51 -12.19 -8.75 15.06
CA TYR A 51 -12.90 -7.68 15.77
C TYR A 51 -12.32 -6.30 15.44
N ILE A 52 -10.99 -6.18 15.40
CA ILE A 52 -10.33 -4.92 15.06
C ILE A 52 -10.72 -4.49 13.64
N ILE A 53 -10.81 -5.43 12.69
CA ILE A 53 -11.31 -5.14 11.34
C ILE A 53 -12.76 -4.66 11.37
N SER A 54 -13.64 -5.26 12.19
CA SER A 54 -15.05 -4.82 12.26
C SER A 54 -15.20 -3.39 12.77
N LEU A 55 -14.21 -2.86 13.49
CA LEU A 55 -14.20 -1.47 13.93
C LEU A 55 -14.20 -0.48 12.77
N PHE A 56 -13.71 -0.84 11.58
CA PHE A 56 -13.82 0.05 10.42
C PHE A 56 -15.26 0.42 10.15
N LYS A 57 -16.17 -0.56 10.16
CA LYS A 57 -17.60 -0.33 9.98
C LYS A 57 -18.19 0.51 11.11
N ASP A 58 -17.86 0.16 12.36
CA ASP A 58 -18.52 0.70 13.56
C ASP A 58 -18.03 2.10 13.97
N PHE A 59 -16.81 2.49 13.56
CA PHE A 59 -16.22 3.77 13.95
C PHE A 59 -16.39 4.85 12.87
N PRO A 60 -16.38 6.13 13.27
CA PRO A 60 -16.34 7.22 12.32
C PRO A 60 -14.99 7.24 11.56
N GLU A 61 -14.97 7.88 10.40
CA GLU A 61 -13.84 7.83 9.45
C GLU A 61 -12.53 8.31 10.10
N GLU A 62 -12.59 9.29 11.01
CA GLU A 62 -11.41 9.88 11.66
C GLU A 62 -10.65 8.88 12.55
N LYS A 63 -11.31 7.80 12.99
CA LYS A 63 -10.71 6.75 13.82
C LYS A 63 -10.19 5.57 13.01
N CYS A 64 -10.60 5.43 11.75
CA CYS A 64 -10.17 4.32 10.90
C CYS A 64 -8.65 4.28 10.62
N PRO A 65 -7.91 5.40 10.46
CA PRO A 65 -6.45 5.36 10.38
C PRO A 65 -5.82 4.65 11.59
N ILE A 66 -6.34 4.93 12.79
CA ILE A 66 -5.83 4.32 14.03
C ILE A 66 -6.11 2.81 14.05
N VAL A 67 -7.26 2.38 13.53
CA VAL A 67 -7.58 0.95 13.41
C VAL A 67 -6.65 0.28 12.39
N ALA A 68 -6.35 0.94 11.27
CA ALA A 68 -5.39 0.46 10.28
C ALA A 68 -3.98 0.36 10.87
N ASP A 69 -3.51 1.36 11.62
CA ASP A 69 -2.21 1.33 12.30
C ASP A 69 -2.07 0.12 13.23
N ILE A 70 -3.14 -0.24 13.96
CA ILE A 70 -3.14 -1.44 14.81
C ILE A 70 -2.95 -2.71 13.96
N LEU A 71 -3.62 -2.80 12.80
CA LEU A 71 -3.48 -3.94 11.89
C LEU A 71 -2.11 -3.99 11.22
N ILE A 72 -1.54 -2.83 10.87
CA ILE A 72 -0.17 -2.71 10.36
C ILE A 72 0.82 -3.20 11.42
N ASP A 73 0.62 -2.79 12.68
CA ASP A 73 1.41 -3.25 13.81
C ASP A 73 1.31 -4.76 14.00
N TYR A 74 0.16 -5.40 13.71
CA TYR A 74 0.05 -6.87 13.69
C TYR A 74 0.95 -7.50 12.61
N GLY A 75 1.12 -6.85 11.47
CA GLY A 75 1.95 -7.34 10.36
C GLY A 75 1.31 -8.53 9.64
N GLU A 76 2.12 -9.49 9.21
CA GLU A 76 1.70 -10.66 8.43
C GLU A 76 0.58 -11.48 9.10
N GLU A 77 0.48 -11.40 10.42
CA GLU A 77 -0.51 -12.14 11.20
C GLU A 77 -1.93 -11.62 10.99
N ALA A 78 -2.08 -10.36 10.55
CA ALA A 78 -3.36 -9.80 10.17
C ALA A 78 -3.75 -10.14 8.72
N VAL A 79 -2.79 -10.55 7.88
CA VAL A 79 -3.03 -10.75 6.43
C VAL A 79 -4.19 -11.70 6.16
N PRO A 80 -4.30 -12.90 6.77
CA PRO A 80 -5.42 -13.80 6.47
C PRO A 80 -6.80 -13.20 6.75
N SER A 81 -6.93 -12.48 7.87
CA SER A 81 -8.20 -11.82 8.24
C SER A 81 -8.47 -10.60 7.36
N ILE A 82 -7.43 -9.85 6.98
CA ILE A 82 -7.53 -8.73 6.04
C ILE A 82 -7.96 -9.23 4.66
N THR A 83 -7.37 -10.32 4.14
CA THR A 83 -7.74 -10.92 2.85
C THR A 83 -9.23 -11.24 2.79
N LYS A 84 -9.80 -11.82 3.85
CA LYS A 84 -11.24 -12.07 3.97
C LYS A 84 -12.07 -10.78 4.00
N ALA A 85 -11.54 -9.72 4.62
CA ALA A 85 -12.22 -8.42 4.70
C ALA A 85 -12.23 -7.65 3.38
N LEU A 86 -11.39 -8.03 2.40
CA LEU A 86 -11.42 -7.48 1.04
C LEU A 86 -12.73 -7.80 0.30
N ASP A 87 -13.40 -8.91 0.67
CA ASP A 87 -14.73 -9.29 0.15
C ASP A 87 -15.89 -8.54 0.82
N SER A 88 -15.61 -7.58 1.70
CA SER A 88 -16.65 -6.82 2.40
C SER A 88 -17.49 -5.98 1.44
N ILE A 89 -18.82 -6.10 1.57
CA ILE A 89 -19.77 -5.22 0.88
C ILE A 89 -19.68 -3.77 1.39
N ASP A 90 -19.25 -3.58 2.64
CA ASP A 90 -18.99 -2.26 3.21
C ASP A 90 -17.69 -1.69 2.64
N LEU A 91 -17.84 -0.62 1.85
CA LEU A 91 -16.74 0.05 1.16
C LEU A 91 -15.67 0.56 2.13
N LYS A 92 -16.07 1.11 3.27
CA LYS A 92 -15.13 1.62 4.29
C LYS A 92 -14.25 0.49 4.84
N THR A 93 -14.85 -0.64 5.20
CA THR A 93 -14.11 -1.83 5.65
C THR A 93 -13.15 -2.32 4.58
N ARG A 94 -13.61 -2.42 3.33
CA ARG A 94 -12.80 -2.88 2.20
C ARG A 94 -11.61 -1.94 1.93
N PHE A 95 -11.87 -0.65 1.84
CA PHE A 95 -10.86 0.40 1.64
C PHE A 95 -9.79 0.40 2.73
N TRP A 96 -10.20 0.47 4.01
CA TRP A 96 -9.22 0.52 5.09
C TRP A 96 -8.46 -0.80 5.26
N SER A 97 -9.08 -1.94 4.93
CA SER A 97 -8.41 -3.24 4.91
C SER A 97 -7.31 -3.30 3.84
N VAL A 98 -7.60 -2.90 2.59
CA VAL A 98 -6.57 -2.89 1.53
C VAL A 98 -5.51 -1.82 1.78
N ARG A 99 -5.88 -0.68 2.37
CA ARG A 99 -4.92 0.36 2.77
C ARG A 99 -3.95 -0.19 3.81
N ALA A 100 -4.45 -0.80 4.89
CA ALA A 100 -3.60 -1.41 5.91
C ALA A 100 -2.68 -2.48 5.30
N LEU A 101 -3.22 -3.34 4.44
CA LEU A 101 -2.44 -4.36 3.73
C LEU A 101 -1.28 -3.75 2.92
N SER A 102 -1.54 -2.63 2.23
CA SER A 102 -0.53 -1.94 1.43
C SER A 102 0.60 -1.33 2.27
N GLU A 103 0.45 -1.24 3.58
CA GLU A 103 1.46 -0.70 4.51
C GLU A 103 2.13 -1.81 5.33
N ILE A 104 1.52 -3.01 5.43
CA ILE A 104 2.13 -4.18 6.06
C ILE A 104 3.39 -4.58 5.29
N ASN A 105 4.48 -4.81 6.03
CA ASN A 105 5.72 -5.30 5.48
C ASN A 105 5.63 -6.83 5.30
N ILE A 106 5.36 -7.24 4.07
CA ILE A 106 5.25 -8.64 3.67
C ILE A 106 6.62 -9.07 3.14
N ILE A 107 7.40 -9.80 3.96
CA ILE A 107 8.78 -10.18 3.60
C ILE A 107 8.90 -11.70 3.38
N ASN A 108 7.87 -12.47 3.70
CA ASN A 108 8.07 -13.87 4.01
C ASN A 108 7.59 -14.83 2.91
N GLU A 109 8.49 -15.72 2.47
CA GLU A 109 8.20 -16.87 1.60
C GLU A 109 7.24 -17.90 2.22
N LYS A 110 6.92 -17.75 3.52
CA LYS A 110 6.13 -18.70 4.30
C LYS A 110 4.63 -18.66 4.00
N PHE A 111 4.12 -17.57 3.46
CA PHE A 111 2.71 -17.46 3.09
C PHE A 111 2.56 -17.67 1.59
N ASN A 112 1.72 -18.65 1.23
CA ASN A 112 1.22 -18.73 -0.13
C ASN A 112 0.21 -17.59 -0.33
N TYR A 113 0.69 -16.48 -0.90
CA TYR A 113 -0.12 -15.31 -1.19
C TYR A 113 -1.05 -15.51 -2.39
N LYS A 114 -1.16 -16.70 -2.98
CA LYS A 114 -2.04 -16.91 -4.15
C LYS A 114 -3.47 -16.45 -3.92
N THR A 115 -4.09 -16.80 -2.79
CA THR A 115 -5.45 -16.33 -2.47
C THR A 115 -5.50 -14.82 -2.29
N LEU A 116 -4.46 -14.23 -1.70
CA LEU A 116 -4.38 -12.78 -1.54
C LEU A 116 -4.20 -12.09 -2.90
N GLU A 117 -3.34 -12.61 -3.76
CA GLU A 117 -3.07 -12.10 -5.10
C GLU A 117 -4.32 -12.17 -5.97
N GLU A 118 -5.04 -13.29 -5.96
CA GLU A 118 -6.33 -13.44 -6.65
C GLU A 118 -7.33 -12.36 -6.17
N LYS A 119 -7.43 -12.14 -4.86
CA LYS A 119 -8.29 -11.10 -4.30
C LYS A 119 -7.85 -9.70 -4.70
N LEU A 120 -6.55 -9.41 -4.66
CA LEU A 120 -6.02 -8.11 -5.05
C LEU A 120 -6.21 -7.83 -6.54
N LEU A 121 -6.18 -8.86 -7.39
CA LEU A 121 -6.50 -8.75 -8.81
C LEU A 121 -7.98 -8.39 -9.03
N GLU A 122 -8.89 -8.98 -8.26
CA GLU A 122 -10.31 -8.61 -8.29
C GLU A 122 -10.52 -7.14 -7.90
N LEU A 123 -9.79 -6.65 -6.88
CA LEU A 123 -9.87 -5.25 -6.44
C LEU A 123 -9.39 -4.24 -7.48
N LEU A 124 -8.65 -4.66 -8.52
CA LEU A 124 -8.25 -3.77 -9.61
C LEU A 124 -9.41 -3.26 -10.45
N GLU A 125 -10.59 -3.88 -10.31
CA GLU A 125 -11.82 -3.48 -11.01
C GLU A 125 -12.88 -2.95 -10.03
N ASP A 126 -12.50 -2.67 -8.77
CA ASP A 126 -13.42 -2.14 -7.76
C ASP A 126 -14.02 -0.80 -8.19
N GLU A 127 -15.26 -0.53 -7.79
CA GLU A 127 -15.94 0.73 -8.08
C GLU A 127 -15.21 1.93 -7.45
N ASP A 128 -14.67 1.76 -6.24
CA ASP A 128 -13.94 2.78 -5.50
C ASP A 128 -12.49 2.85 -5.99
N ASP A 129 -12.10 4.04 -6.43
CA ASP A 129 -10.77 4.28 -6.99
C ASP A 129 -9.64 4.18 -5.96
N ARG A 130 -9.92 4.45 -4.69
CA ARG A 130 -8.95 4.26 -3.61
C ARG A 130 -8.73 2.78 -3.36
N VAL A 131 -9.78 1.96 -3.41
CA VAL A 131 -9.65 0.49 -3.32
C VAL A 131 -8.77 -0.03 -4.46
N ARG A 132 -9.05 0.36 -5.71
CA ARG A 132 -8.19 0.02 -6.87
C ARG A 132 -6.75 0.46 -6.63
N ALA A 133 -6.53 1.71 -6.24
CA ALA A 133 -5.22 2.31 -6.07
C ALA A 133 -4.35 1.58 -5.02
N TYR A 134 -4.92 1.22 -3.87
CA TYR A 134 -4.20 0.47 -2.83
C TYR A 134 -4.08 -1.02 -3.14
N GLY A 135 -5.02 -1.59 -3.91
CA GLY A 135 -4.91 -2.96 -4.43
C GLY A 135 -3.66 -3.12 -5.30
N VAL A 136 -3.42 -2.17 -6.20
CA VAL A 136 -2.22 -2.12 -7.06
C VAL A 136 -0.92 -2.05 -6.28
N VAL A 137 -0.86 -1.18 -5.27
CA VAL A 137 0.34 -1.06 -4.41
C VAL A 137 0.59 -2.37 -3.66
N SER A 138 -0.47 -3.02 -3.19
CA SER A 138 -0.38 -4.29 -2.46
C SER A 138 0.15 -5.41 -3.36
N LEU A 139 -0.30 -5.50 -4.63
CA LEU A 139 0.24 -6.46 -5.61
C LEU A 139 1.74 -6.27 -5.85
N ALA A 140 2.18 -5.02 -5.97
CA ALA A 140 3.60 -4.74 -6.14
C ALA A 140 4.43 -5.14 -4.92
N LYS A 141 3.92 -4.90 -3.72
CA LYS A 141 4.61 -5.25 -2.46
C LYS A 141 4.74 -6.74 -2.23
N ILE A 142 3.74 -7.54 -2.62
CA ILE A 142 3.86 -9.01 -2.56
C ILE A 142 4.71 -9.59 -3.71
N GLY A 143 5.19 -8.74 -4.62
CA GLY A 143 6.12 -9.15 -5.67
C GLY A 143 5.48 -9.92 -6.83
N SER A 144 4.20 -9.66 -7.15
CA SER A 144 3.47 -10.33 -8.24
C SER A 144 3.97 -9.91 -9.63
N GLN A 145 5.19 -10.35 -10.00
CA GLN A 145 5.89 -10.01 -11.24
C GLN A 145 5.14 -10.46 -12.50
N ASP A 146 4.42 -11.57 -12.42
CA ASP A 146 3.63 -12.11 -13.53
C ASP A 146 2.31 -11.35 -13.76
N LYS A 147 1.97 -10.38 -12.90
CA LYS A 147 0.76 -9.54 -13.01
C LYS A 147 1.02 -8.13 -13.52
N VAL A 148 2.26 -7.83 -13.95
CA VAL A 148 2.65 -6.51 -14.47
C VAL A 148 1.73 -6.05 -15.60
N GLY A 149 1.34 -6.94 -16.51
CA GLY A 149 0.37 -6.63 -17.59
C GLY A 149 -0.98 -6.09 -17.10
N SER A 150 -1.48 -6.53 -15.94
CA SER A 150 -2.71 -5.99 -15.33
C SER A 150 -2.48 -4.59 -14.75
N ILE A 151 -1.34 -4.38 -14.09
CA ILE A 151 -0.97 -3.07 -13.53
C ILE A 151 -0.75 -2.03 -14.64
N LEU A 152 -0.19 -2.42 -15.79
CA LEU A 152 0.03 -1.53 -16.94
C LEU A 152 -1.28 -0.94 -17.48
N LYS A 153 -2.39 -1.69 -17.45
CA LYS A 153 -3.70 -1.17 -17.86
C LYS A 153 -4.16 -0.01 -16.98
N LEU A 154 -3.79 -0.01 -15.70
CA LEU A 154 -4.19 1.00 -14.72
C LEU A 154 -3.44 2.32 -14.84
N LEU A 155 -2.34 2.38 -15.62
CA LEU A 155 -1.78 3.65 -16.09
C LEU A 155 -2.73 4.44 -17.00
N LYS A 156 -3.85 3.85 -17.42
CA LYS A 156 -4.91 4.50 -18.20
C LYS A 156 -6.24 4.59 -17.43
N ASP A 157 -6.24 4.32 -16.12
CA ASP A 157 -7.44 4.42 -15.28
C ASP A 157 -8.04 5.84 -15.30
N ARG A 158 -9.35 5.93 -15.16
CA ARG A 158 -10.10 7.20 -15.10
C ARG A 158 -9.63 8.11 -13.95
N SER A 159 -9.27 7.52 -12.81
CA SER A 159 -8.80 8.21 -11.62
C SER A 159 -7.28 8.43 -11.68
N GLU A 160 -6.85 9.68 -11.50
CA GLU A 160 -5.43 10.02 -11.38
C GLU A 160 -4.75 9.37 -10.19
N ILE A 161 -5.49 9.10 -9.10
CA ILE A 161 -4.94 8.42 -7.92
C ILE A 161 -4.51 7.00 -8.30
N VAL A 162 -5.35 6.29 -9.05
CA VAL A 162 -5.05 4.94 -9.54
C VAL A 162 -3.87 4.97 -10.51
N ARG A 163 -3.87 5.90 -11.48
CA ARG A 163 -2.74 6.02 -12.44
C ARG A 163 -1.41 6.29 -11.73
N SER A 164 -1.41 7.17 -10.72
CA SER A 164 -0.20 7.49 -9.93
C SER A 164 0.28 6.29 -9.11
N LYS A 165 -0.64 5.57 -8.45
CA LYS A 165 -0.29 4.34 -7.70
C LYS A 165 0.17 3.21 -8.60
N ALA A 166 -0.38 3.08 -9.81
CA ALA A 166 0.10 2.13 -10.80
C ALA A 166 1.54 2.43 -11.24
N ALA A 167 1.88 3.70 -11.49
CA ALA A 167 3.25 4.09 -11.78
C ALA A 167 4.20 3.72 -10.63
N ILE A 168 3.84 4.03 -9.37
CA ILE A 168 4.63 3.65 -8.19
C ILE A 168 4.81 2.12 -8.11
N ALA A 169 3.73 1.36 -8.28
CA ALA A 169 3.76 -0.10 -8.23
C ALA A 169 4.70 -0.71 -9.28
N LEU A 170 4.70 -0.19 -10.51
CA LEU A 170 5.60 -0.63 -11.56
C LEU A 170 7.07 -0.30 -11.24
N GLY A 171 7.33 0.85 -10.61
CA GLY A 171 8.65 1.21 -10.08
C GLY A 171 9.14 0.28 -8.97
N ILE A 172 8.25 -0.18 -8.09
CA ILE A 172 8.57 -1.19 -7.06
C ILE A 172 8.91 -2.54 -7.70
N LEU A 173 8.13 -2.98 -8.68
CA LEU A 173 8.34 -4.26 -9.34
C LEU A 173 9.58 -4.27 -10.26
N ARG A 174 9.97 -3.12 -10.81
CA ARG A 174 11.13 -2.96 -11.71
C ARG A 174 11.12 -3.93 -12.89
N ASN A 175 9.94 -4.28 -13.39
CA ASN A 175 9.78 -5.14 -14.57
C ASN A 175 9.88 -4.33 -15.86
N SER A 176 10.89 -4.61 -16.67
CA SER A 176 11.25 -3.83 -17.87
C SER A 176 10.12 -3.65 -18.89
N GLU A 177 9.10 -4.53 -18.88
CA GLU A 177 7.89 -4.38 -19.69
C GLU A 177 7.18 -3.03 -19.45
N ALA A 178 7.34 -2.46 -18.26
CA ALA A 178 6.71 -1.20 -17.88
C ALA A 178 7.35 0.05 -18.46
N ILE A 179 8.59 -0.03 -18.97
CA ILE A 179 9.40 1.14 -19.32
C ILE A 179 8.70 2.02 -20.38
N GLU A 180 8.22 1.44 -21.48
CA GLU A 180 7.57 2.21 -22.54
C GLU A 180 6.32 2.93 -22.03
N THR A 181 5.46 2.22 -21.29
CA THR A 181 4.20 2.79 -20.81
C THR A 181 4.43 3.86 -19.74
N LEU A 182 5.45 3.71 -18.91
CA LEU A 182 5.87 4.73 -17.95
C LEU A 182 6.43 5.99 -18.65
N ILE A 183 7.15 5.83 -19.76
CA ILE A 183 7.60 6.97 -20.57
C ILE A 183 6.40 7.71 -21.20
N GLU A 184 5.40 6.98 -21.69
CA GLU A 184 4.17 7.60 -22.17
C GLU A 184 3.43 8.39 -21.08
N SER A 185 3.37 7.86 -19.85
CA SER A 185 2.71 8.51 -18.71
C SER A 185 3.48 9.71 -18.12
N LEU A 186 4.71 9.99 -18.57
CA LEU A 186 5.37 11.28 -18.32
C LEU A 186 4.61 12.48 -18.89
N SER A 187 3.72 12.23 -19.86
CA SER A 187 2.83 13.23 -20.44
C SER A 187 1.43 13.26 -19.84
N ASP A 188 1.20 12.57 -18.72
CA ASP A 188 -0.09 12.62 -18.03
C ASP A 188 -0.43 14.06 -17.60
N ARG A 189 -1.72 14.40 -17.71
CA ARG A 189 -2.27 15.71 -17.33
C ARG A 189 -2.15 15.99 -15.83
N CYS A 190 -2.14 14.96 -15.00
CA CYS A 190 -2.00 15.07 -13.56
C CYS A 190 -0.52 15.09 -13.19
N TRP A 191 -0.14 16.07 -12.36
CA TRP A 191 1.24 16.21 -11.90
C TRP A 191 1.71 14.99 -11.10
N ASP A 192 0.88 14.46 -10.21
CA ASP A 192 1.23 13.30 -9.37
C ASP A 192 1.51 12.05 -10.19
N VAL A 193 0.82 11.88 -11.33
CA VAL A 193 1.05 10.74 -12.22
C VAL A 193 2.38 10.89 -12.95
N ASN A 194 2.67 12.06 -13.51
CA ASN A 194 3.94 12.27 -14.22
C ASN A 194 5.15 12.24 -13.27
N TYR A 195 5.00 12.74 -12.04
CA TYR A 195 6.01 12.66 -10.99
C TYR A 195 6.24 11.21 -10.56
N ALA A 196 5.17 10.46 -10.27
CA ALA A 196 5.26 9.03 -9.94
C ALA A 196 5.92 8.23 -11.07
N SER A 197 5.58 8.51 -12.33
CA SER A 197 6.19 7.85 -13.49
C SER A 197 7.68 8.16 -13.62
N SER A 198 8.07 9.41 -13.36
CA SER A 198 9.48 9.82 -13.36
C SER A 198 10.25 9.09 -12.26
N LYS A 199 9.71 9.05 -11.03
CA LYS A 199 10.30 8.33 -9.90
C LYS A 199 10.39 6.83 -10.18
N ALA A 200 9.33 6.23 -10.72
CA ALA A 200 9.32 4.83 -11.13
C ALA A 200 10.43 4.52 -12.14
N LEU A 201 10.59 5.33 -13.20
CA LEU A 201 11.64 5.13 -14.21
C LEU A 201 13.06 5.17 -13.61
N MET A 202 13.29 5.96 -12.56
CA MET A 202 14.59 5.99 -11.87
C MET A 202 14.90 4.68 -11.12
N GLU A 203 13.88 3.92 -10.72
CA GLU A 203 14.06 2.61 -10.07
C GLU A 203 14.62 1.54 -11.03
N PHE A 204 14.53 1.75 -12.35
CA PHE A 204 14.99 0.82 -13.41
C PHE A 204 16.46 0.98 -13.80
N SER A 205 17.27 1.62 -12.95
CA SER A 205 18.70 1.96 -13.16
C SER A 205 19.41 1.19 -14.29
N GLY A 206 20.00 1.91 -15.26
CA GLY A 206 20.74 1.33 -16.39
C GLY A 206 19.87 0.79 -17.53
N GLN A 207 18.78 0.07 -17.25
CA GLN A 207 17.91 -0.52 -18.28
C GLN A 207 17.09 0.55 -19.05
N VAL A 208 16.84 1.67 -18.39
CA VAL A 208 15.97 2.74 -18.89
C VAL A 208 16.72 3.77 -19.75
N GLU A 209 18.05 3.83 -19.67
CA GLU A 209 18.83 4.95 -20.23
C GLU A 209 18.71 5.06 -21.75
N ASP A 210 18.86 3.95 -22.46
CA ASP A 210 18.81 3.96 -23.92
C ASP A 210 17.43 4.40 -24.39
N ARG A 211 16.37 3.92 -23.73
CA ARG A 211 15.01 4.33 -24.06
C ARG A 211 14.72 5.80 -23.74
N LEU A 212 15.26 6.33 -22.64
CA LEU A 212 15.15 7.77 -22.34
C LEU A 212 15.91 8.62 -23.36
N LYS A 213 17.11 8.19 -23.80
CA LYS A 213 17.91 8.88 -24.83
C LYS A 213 17.17 8.93 -26.16
N GLU A 214 16.54 7.83 -26.57
CA GLU A 214 15.67 7.81 -27.75
C GLU A 214 14.51 8.79 -27.63
N ASN A 215 13.90 8.88 -26.45
CA ASN A 215 12.78 9.77 -26.16
C ASN A 215 13.17 11.25 -25.97
N LEU A 216 14.45 11.61 -26.05
CA LEU A 216 14.87 13.02 -26.19
C LEU A 216 14.39 13.65 -27.51
N LYS A 217 14.04 12.82 -28.51
CA LYS A 217 13.45 13.25 -29.79
C LYS A 217 11.92 13.18 -29.81
N ASN A 218 11.26 12.83 -28.70
CA ASN A 218 9.81 12.62 -28.65
C ASN A 218 9.03 13.88 -29.12
N PRO A 219 7.95 13.73 -29.91
CA PRO A 219 7.17 14.89 -30.38
C PRO A 219 6.54 15.71 -29.24
N LYS A 220 6.26 15.08 -28.09
CA LYS A 220 5.73 15.77 -26.91
C LYS A 220 6.86 16.45 -26.14
N ASN A 221 6.83 17.78 -26.12
CA ASN A 221 7.81 18.61 -25.38
C ASN A 221 7.98 18.17 -23.91
N ILE A 222 6.89 17.83 -23.25
CA ILE A 222 6.93 17.44 -21.84
C ILE A 222 7.69 16.12 -21.64
N VAL A 223 7.50 15.13 -22.51
CA VAL A 223 8.21 13.85 -22.44
C VAL A 223 9.70 14.06 -22.63
N ARG A 224 10.11 14.87 -23.63
CA ARG A 224 11.52 15.22 -23.86
C ARG A 224 12.17 15.84 -22.63
N LYS A 225 11.51 16.85 -22.05
CA LYS A 225 12.00 17.57 -20.88
C LYS A 225 12.17 16.62 -19.69
N ARG A 226 11.16 15.79 -19.40
CA ARG A 226 11.23 14.81 -18.30
C ARG A 226 12.29 13.74 -18.52
N CYS A 227 12.41 13.19 -19.74
CA CYS A 227 13.46 12.21 -20.04
C CYS A 227 14.86 12.80 -19.80
N LYS A 228 15.07 14.06 -20.18
CA LYS A 228 16.32 14.78 -19.89
C LYS A 228 16.56 14.94 -18.38
N GLU A 229 15.57 15.41 -17.63
CA GLU A 229 15.66 15.55 -16.16
C GLU A 229 16.01 14.21 -15.48
N ILE A 230 15.36 13.12 -15.87
CA ILE A 230 15.61 11.78 -15.33
C ILE A 230 17.04 11.31 -15.66
N LEU A 231 17.51 11.50 -16.90
CA LEU A 231 18.88 11.15 -17.28
C LEU A 231 19.92 11.95 -16.49
N GLU A 232 19.68 13.23 -16.26
CA GLU A 232 20.55 14.09 -15.43
C GLU A 232 20.58 13.62 -13.96
N GLU A 233 19.43 13.26 -13.39
CA GLU A 233 19.33 12.74 -12.01
C GLU A 233 20.03 11.38 -11.87
N ILE A 234 19.85 10.46 -12.82
CA ILE A 234 20.56 9.16 -12.86
C ILE A 234 22.07 9.37 -12.93
N LEU A 235 22.55 10.29 -13.78
CA LEU A 235 23.98 10.59 -13.90
C LEU A 235 24.55 11.18 -12.60
N LEU A 236 23.80 12.07 -11.94
CA LEU A 236 24.20 12.66 -10.67
C LEU A 236 24.32 11.59 -9.57
N GLN A 237 23.35 10.68 -9.48
CA GLN A 237 23.37 9.59 -8.51
C GLN A 237 24.57 8.66 -8.70
N LYS A 238 24.94 8.33 -9.95
CA LYS A 238 26.15 7.55 -10.25
C LYS A 238 27.42 8.24 -9.75
N LYS A 239 27.56 9.55 -10.04
CA LYS A 239 28.72 10.33 -9.60
C LYS A 239 28.84 10.43 -8.08
N LEU A 240 27.71 10.55 -7.38
CA LEU A 240 27.70 10.57 -5.91
C LEU A 240 28.09 9.22 -5.32
N GLY A 241 27.54 8.12 -5.85
CA GLY A 241 27.87 6.76 -5.41
C GLY A 241 29.32 6.34 -5.68
N GLU A 242 29.95 6.88 -6.74
CA GLU A 242 31.38 6.67 -7.02
C GLU A 242 32.29 7.43 -6.05
N ASN A 243 31.86 8.58 -5.52
CA ASN A 243 32.63 9.37 -4.56
C ASN A 243 32.57 8.84 -3.12
N ASP A 244 31.51 8.11 -2.75
CA ASP A 244 31.40 7.47 -1.42
C ASP A 244 32.25 6.18 -1.30
N LEU A 245 32.78 5.68 -2.42
CA LEU A 245 33.62 4.47 -2.51
C LEU A 245 35.12 4.77 -2.73
N ALA A 246 35.51 6.05 -2.83
CA ALA A 246 36.88 6.53 -3.07
C ALA A 246 37.49 7.17 -1.81
#